data_AF-A0A0E2NG76-F1
#
_entry.id   AF-A0A0E2NG76-F1
#
_cell.length_a   1.000
_cell.length_b   1.000
_cell.length_c   1.000
_cell.angle_alpha   90.00
_cell.angle_beta   90.00
_cell.angle_gamma   90.00
#
_symmetry.space_group_name_H-M   'P 1'
#
loop_
_entity.id
_entity.type
_entity.pdbx_description
1 polymer ?
#
loop_
_entity_poly.entity_id
_entity_poly.type
_entity_poly.pdbx_seq_one_letter_code
_entity_poly.pdbx_strand_id
1 'polypeptide(L)'
;MNVFTKLANNEIAEAANLGSPSKDEAVLLRRKDILSRSTNGKGFRTPAKDPKVAKDGTTRGQRKRAARAVADAKVSEARSPEFLHSAARRRLEA
;
A
#
# COMPACT_ATOMS: atom_id res chain seq x y z
N MET A 1 33.04 4.06 -26.00
CA MET A 1 31.57 4.27 -26.09
C MET A 1 31.27 4.87 -27.47
N ASN A 2 30.41 4.26 -28.28
CA ASN A 2 30.16 4.73 -29.65
C ASN A 2 29.20 5.95 -29.65
N VAL A 3 29.15 6.70 -30.75
CA VAL A 3 28.30 7.92 -30.86
C VAL A 3 26.81 7.61 -30.70
N PHE A 4 26.30 6.54 -31.31
CA PHE A 4 24.92 6.07 -31.16
C PHE A 4 24.58 5.72 -29.71
N THR A 5 25.50 5.05 -28.99
CA THR A 5 25.29 4.74 -27.56
C THR A 5 25.26 6.00 -26.70
N LYS A 6 26.01 7.05 -27.07
CA LYS A 6 25.96 8.36 -26.41
C LYS A 6 24.63 9.08 -26.64
N LEU A 7 24.14 9.07 -27.89
CA LEU A 7 22.85 9.65 -28.23
C LEU A 7 21.71 8.93 -27.48
N ALA A 8 21.70 7.61 -27.51
CA ALA A 8 20.71 6.81 -26.79
C ALA A 8 20.71 7.09 -25.27
N ASN A 9 21.89 7.17 -24.66
CA ASN A 9 22.01 7.47 -23.23
C ASN A 9 21.53 8.90 -22.89
N ASN A 10 21.80 9.87 -23.76
CA ASN A 10 21.31 11.23 -23.58
C ASN A 10 19.78 11.30 -23.66
N GLU A 11 19.15 10.58 -24.60
CA GLU A 11 17.69 10.49 -24.70
C GLU A 11 17.06 9.85 -23.47
N ILE A 12 17.66 8.77 -22.96
CA ILE A 12 17.21 8.11 -21.72
C ILE A 12 17.35 9.06 -20.53
N ALA A 13 18.46 9.78 -20.43
CA ALA A 13 18.69 10.75 -19.35
C ALA A 13 17.67 11.90 -19.39
N GLU A 14 17.33 12.42 -20.58
CA GLU A 14 16.29 13.45 -20.71
C GLU A 14 14.91 12.96 -20.29
N ALA A 15 14.56 11.70 -20.61
CA ALA A 15 13.28 11.12 -20.22
C ALA A 15 13.21 10.80 -18.72
N ALA A 16 14.32 10.39 -18.10
CA ALA A 16 14.39 10.00 -16.70
C ALA A 16 14.50 11.19 -15.72
N ASN A 17 15.15 12.29 -16.13
CA ASN A 17 15.35 13.45 -15.26
C ASN A 17 14.04 14.25 -15.06
N LEU A 18 13.79 14.65 -13.82
CA LEU A 18 12.68 15.53 -13.46
C LEU A 18 13.05 16.99 -13.75
N GLY A 19 12.06 17.81 -14.13
CA GLY A 19 12.21 19.25 -14.29
C GLY A 19 12.63 19.74 -15.69
N SER A 20 12.95 18.85 -16.63
CA SER A 20 13.15 19.23 -18.04
C SER A 20 11.84 19.16 -18.83
N PRO A 21 11.46 20.20 -19.59
CA PRO A 21 10.26 20.16 -20.42
C PRO A 21 10.40 19.09 -21.51
N SER A 22 9.30 18.41 -21.82
CA SER A 22 9.26 17.45 -22.94
C SER A 22 9.37 18.21 -24.26
N LYS A 23 10.31 17.80 -25.12
CA LYS A 23 10.52 18.43 -26.44
C LYS A 23 9.52 17.96 -27.49
N ASP A 24 9.08 16.71 -27.39
CA ASP A 24 8.14 16.07 -28.30
C ASP A 24 7.22 15.10 -27.53
N GLU A 25 6.21 14.56 -28.23
CA GLU A 25 5.28 13.59 -27.68
C GLU A 25 5.96 12.24 -27.36
N ALA A 26 6.95 11.85 -28.16
CA ALA A 26 7.68 10.59 -27.96
C ALA A 26 8.48 10.59 -26.64
N VAL A 27 9.15 11.69 -26.29
CA VAL A 27 9.83 11.88 -25.00
C VAL A 27 8.82 11.86 -23.86
N LEU A 28 7.64 12.47 -24.04
CA LEU A 28 6.58 12.44 -23.02
C LEU A 28 6.07 11.01 -22.77
N LEU A 29 5.86 10.21 -23.82
CA LEU A 29 5.46 8.81 -23.72
C LEU A 29 6.54 7.96 -23.02
N ARG A 30 7.80 8.11 -23.42
CA ARG A 30 8.94 7.42 -22.78
C ARG A 30 9.03 7.77 -21.30
N ARG A 31 8.89 9.05 -20.95
CA ARG A 31 8.88 9.51 -19.57
C ARG A 31 7.73 8.86 -18.77
N LYS A 32 6.51 8.84 -19.30
CA LYS A 32 5.38 8.17 -18.63
C LYS A 32 5.66 6.69 -18.36
N ASP A 33 6.22 5.98 -19.34
CA ASP A 33 6.57 4.56 -19.21
C ASP A 33 7.65 4.32 -18.14
N ILE A 34 8.74 5.10 -18.18
CA ILE A 34 9.84 5.03 -17.19
C ILE A 34 9.31 5.30 -15.78
N LEU A 35 8.53 6.37 -15.60
CA LEU A 35 7.97 6.75 -14.31
C LEU A 35 6.97 5.71 -13.79
N SER A 36 6.14 5.13 -14.66
CA SER A 36 5.24 4.04 -14.33
C SER A 36 6.00 2.81 -13.83
N ARG A 37 7.05 2.38 -14.56
CA ARG A 37 7.90 1.24 -14.15
C ARG A 37 8.63 1.51 -12.84
N SER A 38 9.17 2.70 -12.65
CA SER A 38 9.92 3.07 -11.43
C SER A 38 9.07 2.98 -10.16
N THR A 39 7.75 3.19 -10.28
CA THR A 39 6.81 3.14 -9.18
C THR A 39 6.03 1.82 -9.12
N ASN A 40 6.37 0.85 -9.97
CA ASN A 40 5.63 -0.40 -10.17
C ASN A 40 4.13 -0.16 -10.39
N GLY A 41 3.79 0.88 -11.17
CA GLY A 41 2.42 1.31 -11.43
C GLY A 41 1.70 1.98 -10.25
N LYS A 42 2.36 2.17 -9.10
CA LYS A 42 1.76 2.77 -7.89
C LYS A 42 1.79 4.30 -7.88
N GLY A 43 2.37 4.91 -8.92
CA GLY A 43 2.55 6.36 -9.04
C GLY A 43 3.57 6.92 -8.04
N PHE A 44 3.95 8.19 -8.22
CA PHE A 44 4.78 8.90 -7.23
C PHE A 44 3.92 9.25 -6.03
N ARG A 45 3.76 8.29 -5.12
CA ARG A 45 3.15 8.51 -3.83
C ARG A 45 4.25 8.67 -2.79
N THR A 46 4.13 9.68 -1.93
CA THR A 46 4.90 9.72 -0.69
C THR A 46 4.67 8.38 0.03
N PRO A 47 5.72 7.63 0.39
CA PRO A 47 5.54 6.39 1.14
C PRO A 47 4.64 6.69 2.34
N ALA A 48 3.71 5.79 2.62
CA ALA A 48 2.81 5.99 3.76
C ALA A 48 3.69 6.18 5.00
N LYS A 49 3.53 7.30 5.69
CA LYS A 49 4.26 7.56 6.94
C LYS A 49 4.06 6.34 7.84
N ASP A 50 5.16 5.81 8.37
CA ASP A 50 5.07 4.68 9.28
C ASP A 50 4.04 4.98 10.37
N PRO A 51 3.17 4.00 10.70
CA PRO A 51 2.10 4.24 11.63
C PRO A 51 2.68 4.71 12.96
N LYS A 52 2.19 5.86 13.44
CA LYS A 52 2.63 6.44 14.72
C LYS A 52 2.55 5.38 15.81
N VAL A 53 3.69 5.12 16.44
CA VAL A 53 3.84 4.22 17.58
C VAL A 53 3.60 5.02 18.86
N ALA A 54 2.82 4.45 19.79
CA ALA A 54 2.64 5.01 21.12
C ALA A 54 3.81 4.62 22.05
N LYS A 55 3.85 5.16 23.28
CA LYS A 55 4.93 4.90 24.24
C LYS A 55 5.09 3.40 24.59
N ASP A 56 4.04 2.63 24.39
CA ASP A 56 3.94 1.18 24.62
C ASP A 56 4.42 0.35 23.42
N GLY A 57 4.98 0.96 22.38
CA GLY A 57 5.44 0.26 21.19
C GLY A 57 4.32 -0.19 20.25
N THR A 58 3.06 0.19 20.52
CA THR A 58 1.93 -0.25 19.70
C THR A 58 1.44 0.81 18.71
N THR A 59 1.02 0.35 17.54
CA THR A 59 0.29 1.16 16.57
C THR A 59 -1.19 1.25 16.95
N ARG A 60 -1.88 2.30 16.48
CA ARG A 60 -3.35 2.40 16.61
C ARG A 60 -4.08 1.16 16.07
N GLY A 61 -3.57 0.59 14.97
CA GLY A 61 -4.14 -0.61 14.34
C GLY A 61 -4.00 -1.87 15.21
N GLN A 62 -2.86 -2.04 15.88
CA GLN A 62 -2.66 -3.12 16.84
C GLN A 62 -3.59 -2.97 18.04
N ARG A 63 -3.72 -1.76 18.62
CA ARG A 63 -4.66 -1.52 19.73
C ARG A 63 -6.10 -1.82 19.36
N LYS A 64 -6.54 -1.44 18.16
CA LYS A 64 -7.88 -1.79 17.66
C LYS A 64 -8.08 -3.30 17.50
N ARG A 65 -7.09 -4.02 16.98
CA ARG A 65 -7.15 -5.48 16.85
C ARG A 65 -7.19 -6.18 18.20
N ALA A 66 -6.36 -5.75 19.15
CA ALA A 66 -6.37 -6.27 20.51
C ALA A 66 -7.72 -6.04 21.21
N ALA A 67 -8.28 -4.83 21.10
CA ALA A 67 -9.60 -4.53 21.67
C ALA A 67 -10.72 -5.39 21.07
N ARG A 68 -10.68 -5.65 19.76
CA ARG A 68 -11.62 -6.57 19.10
C ARG A 68 -11.46 -8.00 19.62
N ALA A 69 -10.25 -8.52 19.68
CA ALA A 69 -10.00 -9.87 20.20
C ALA A 69 -10.51 -10.05 21.64
N VAL A 70 -10.33 -9.04 22.50
CA VAL A 70 -10.88 -9.05 23.86
C VAL A 70 -12.41 -9.03 23.86
N ALA A 71 -13.03 -8.22 23.00
CA ALA A 71 -14.48 -8.18 22.88
C ALA A 71 -15.04 -9.51 22.37
N ASP A 72 -14.41 -10.11 21.36
CA ASP A 72 -14.80 -11.39 20.78
C ASP A 72 -14.65 -12.53 21.80
N ALA A 73 -13.57 -12.52 22.59
CA ALA A 73 -13.37 -13.47 23.68
C ALA A 73 -14.49 -13.39 24.74
N LYS A 74 -14.92 -12.18 25.13
CA LYS A 74 -16.05 -11.99 26.07
C LYS A 74 -17.38 -12.48 25.50
N VAL A 75 -17.56 -12.45 24.17
CA VAL A 75 -18.75 -13.01 23.51
C VAL A 75 -18.71 -14.54 23.50
N SER A 76 -17.52 -15.14 23.58
CA SER A 76 -17.32 -16.60 23.63
C SER A 76 -17.38 -17.24 25.03
N GLU A 77 -17.47 -16.43 26.09
CA GLU A 77 -17.81 -16.93 27.43
C GLU A 77 -19.19 -17.61 27.40
N ALA A 78 -19.44 -18.58 28.30
CA ALA A 78 -20.68 -19.37 28.35
C ALA A 78 -21.91 -18.47 28.59
N ARG A 79 -22.43 -17.91 27.50
CA ARG A 79 -23.66 -17.10 27.46
C ARG A 79 -24.82 -17.99 27.05
N SER A 80 -26.01 -17.69 27.56
CA SER A 80 -27.20 -18.38 27.08
C SER A 80 -27.32 -18.24 25.55
N PRO A 81 -27.84 -19.26 24.84
CA PRO A 81 -27.88 -19.28 23.37
C PRO A 81 -28.57 -18.06 22.75
N GLU A 82 -29.47 -17.42 23.50
CA GLU A 82 -30.20 -16.22 23.11
C GLU A 82 -29.29 -15.02 22.80
N PHE A 83 -28.12 -14.93 23.47
CA PHE A 83 -27.15 -13.85 23.29
C PHE A 83 -26.03 -14.20 22.30
N LEU A 84 -26.04 -15.41 21.73
CA LEU A 84 -25.08 -15.80 20.70
C LEU A 84 -25.45 -15.18 19.35
N HIS A 85 -24.41 -14.78 18.61
CA HIS A 85 -24.56 -14.33 17.23
C HIS A 85 -25.21 -15.45 16.38
N SER A 86 -26.06 -15.09 15.41
CA SER A 86 -26.87 -16.06 14.64
C SER A 86 -26.04 -17.12 13.90
N ALA A 87 -24.82 -16.79 13.50
CA ALA A 87 -23.88 -17.73 12.89
C ALA A 87 -23.31 -18.76 13.90
N ALA A 88 -23.14 -18.38 15.16
CA ALA A 88 -22.68 -19.30 16.22
C ALA A 88 -23.81 -20.23 16.67
N ARG A 89 -25.04 -19.72 16.78
CA ARG A 89 -26.24 -20.54 17.06
C ARG A 89 -26.44 -21.65 16.05
N ARG A 90 -26.38 -21.33 14.75
CA ARG A 90 -26.50 -22.32 13.66
C ARG A 90 -25.46 -23.44 13.69
N ARG A 91 -24.29 -23.22 14.31
CA ARG A 91 -23.26 -24.26 14.46
C ARG A 91 -23.49 -25.19 15.65
N LEU A 92 -24.29 -24.78 16.63
CA LEU A 92 -24.66 -25.63 17.77
C LEU A 92 -25.85 -26.55 17.45
N GLU A 93 -26.68 -26.16 16.48
CA GLU A 93 -27.86 -26.91 16.02
C GLU A 93 -27.53 -27.96 14.94
N ALA A 94 -26.30 -27.95 14.40
CA ALA A 94 -25.80 -28.87 13.36
C ALA A 94 -24.91 -29.94 13.99
#